data_AF-A0A2D4QWC4-F1
#
_entry.id   AF-A0A2D4QWC4-F1
#
_cell.length_a   1.000
_cell.length_b   1.000
_cell.length_c   1.000
_cell.angle_alpha   90.00
_cell.angle_beta   90.00
_cell.angle_gamma   90.00
#
_symmetry.space_group_name_H-M   'P 1'
#
loop_
_entity.id
_entity.type
_entity.pdbx_description
1 polymer ?
#
loop_
_entity_poly.entity_id
_entity_poly.type
_entity_poly.pdbx_seq_one_letter_code
_entity_poly.pdbx_strand_id
1 'polypeptide(L)'
;MGSINADRSENQHQQQLSISDVAAHFDKYPFIHEFSELIADLSTKELLSLMTNQQKNLAKALWEAENYGGDTEKAKKRLSETHGPQWFKSIKFKDYFHPLREYRELVLILEHQRQWAEQKKFAKINQDNVLQ
;
A
#
# COMPACT_ATOMS: atom_id res chain seq x y z
N MET A 1 24.65 -8.35 30.15
CA MET A 1 24.48 -7.51 28.94
C MET A 1 24.60 -8.41 27.72
N GLY A 2 23.49 -8.74 27.08
CA GLY A 2 23.47 -9.49 25.82
C GLY A 2 22.53 -8.75 24.88
N SER A 3 23.09 -8.02 23.92
CA SER A 3 22.34 -7.20 22.96
C SER A 3 21.70 -8.12 21.94
N ILE A 4 20.37 -8.17 21.95
CA ILE A 4 19.57 -8.86 20.93
C ILE A 4 19.55 -7.92 19.72
N ASN A 5 20.43 -8.17 18.75
CA ASN A 5 20.30 -7.61 17.41
C ASN A 5 19.18 -8.35 16.69
N ALA A 6 17.94 -8.04 17.05
CA ALA A 6 16.80 -8.37 16.23
C ALA A 6 16.40 -7.11 15.47
N ASP A 7 16.50 -7.24 14.15
CA ASP A 7 15.44 -6.78 13.26
C ASP A 7 15.38 -5.28 12.91
N ARG A 8 16.16 -4.90 11.90
CA ARG A 8 16.01 -3.61 11.20
C ARG A 8 15.58 -3.80 9.73
N SER A 9 15.50 -5.04 9.22
CA SER A 9 15.09 -5.30 7.83
C SER A 9 13.58 -5.46 7.66
N GLU A 10 12.84 -5.96 8.65
CA GLU A 10 11.37 -6.12 8.50
C GLU A 10 10.63 -4.78 8.43
N ASN A 11 11.16 -3.74 9.09
CA ASN A 11 10.52 -2.42 9.17
C ASN A 11 10.54 -1.65 7.82
N GLN A 12 11.52 -1.91 6.94
CA GLN A 12 11.60 -1.23 5.63
C GLN A 12 10.51 -1.67 4.65
N HIS A 13 10.04 -2.92 4.75
CA HIS A 13 8.95 -3.42 3.91
C HIS A 13 7.58 -2.99 4.43
N GLN A 14 7.42 -2.83 5.75
CA GLN A 14 6.16 -2.35 6.33
C GLN A 14 5.84 -0.90 5.92
N GLN A 15 6.84 -0.02 5.89
CA GLN A 15 6.66 1.37 5.45
C GLN A 15 6.28 1.46 3.96
N GLN A 16 6.88 0.63 3.10
CA GLN A 16 6.56 0.57 1.67
C GLN A 16 5.09 0.20 1.35
N LEU A 17 4.40 -0.42 2.31
CA LEU A 17 3.03 -0.88 2.15
C LEU A 17 2.00 0.06 2.78
N SER A 18 2.42 1.16 3.43
CA SER A 18 1.50 2.20 3.91
C SER A 18 1.17 3.17 2.78
N ILE A 19 -0.11 3.57 2.71
CA ILE A 19 -0.60 4.55 1.72
C ILE A 19 0.13 5.90 1.88
N SER A 20 0.58 6.22 3.08
CA SER A 20 1.24 7.49 3.40
C SER A 20 2.56 7.72 2.65
N ASP A 21 3.25 6.65 2.22
CA ASP A 21 4.56 6.73 1.56
C ASP A 21 4.51 6.45 0.03
N VAL A 22 3.32 6.15 -0.52
CA VAL A 22 3.14 5.80 -1.94
C VAL A 22 3.61 6.93 -2.88
N ALA A 23 3.50 8.18 -2.43
CA ALA A 23 3.91 9.38 -3.17
C ALA A 23 5.40 9.39 -3.55
N ALA A 24 6.29 8.77 -2.77
CA ALA A 24 7.74 8.82 -3.01
C ALA A 24 8.22 7.86 -4.12
N HIS A 25 7.33 7.03 -4.69
CA HIS A 25 7.70 5.95 -5.61
C HIS A 25 7.27 6.16 -7.06
N PHE A 26 6.59 7.27 -7.37
CA PHE A 26 6.03 7.51 -8.70
C PHE A 26 7.11 7.79 -9.78
N ASP A 27 8.29 8.31 -9.44
CA ASP A 27 9.26 8.73 -10.47
C ASP A 27 10.04 7.59 -11.16
N LYS A 28 9.93 6.35 -10.66
CA LYS A 28 10.76 5.22 -11.14
C LYS A 28 10.13 4.39 -12.27
N TYR A 29 8.81 4.46 -12.42
CA TYR A 29 8.04 3.56 -13.29
C TYR A 29 7.30 4.35 -14.37
N PRO A 30 7.46 4.00 -15.66
CA PRO A 30 6.71 4.65 -16.73
C PRO A 30 5.20 4.56 -16.52
N PHE A 31 4.48 5.62 -16.85
CA PHE A 31 3.01 5.71 -16.86
C PHE A 31 2.30 5.48 -15.52
N ILE A 32 3.04 5.50 -14.41
CA ILE A 32 2.45 5.23 -13.10
C ILE A 32 1.46 6.33 -12.67
N HIS A 33 1.69 7.58 -13.08
CA HIS A 33 0.79 8.69 -12.79
C HIS A 33 -0.54 8.51 -13.52
N GLU A 34 -0.48 8.26 -14.83
CA GLU A 34 -1.64 8.03 -15.69
C GLU A 34 -2.40 6.78 -15.25
N PHE A 35 -1.69 5.73 -14.82
CA PHE A 35 -2.31 4.54 -14.25
C PHE A 35 -3.02 4.84 -12.94
N SER A 36 -2.40 5.62 -12.05
CA SER A 36 -3.00 6.04 -10.78
C SER A 36 -4.24 6.92 -10.97
N GLU A 37 -4.20 7.86 -11.91
CA GLU A 37 -5.38 8.67 -12.27
C GLU A 37 -6.49 7.80 -12.84
N LEU A 38 -6.15 6.88 -13.75
CA LEU A 38 -7.12 5.95 -14.34
C LEU A 38 -7.85 5.13 -13.26
N ILE A 39 -7.13 4.51 -12.33
CA ILE A 39 -7.77 3.70 -11.28
C ILE A 39 -8.55 4.53 -10.26
N ALA A 40 -8.15 5.78 -10.02
CA ALA A 40 -8.87 6.71 -9.15
C ALA A 40 -10.23 7.11 -9.74
N ASP A 41 -10.32 7.22 -11.07
CA ASP A 41 -11.56 7.55 -11.79
C ASP A 41 -12.55 6.37 -11.87
N LEU A 42 -12.08 5.13 -11.65
CA LEU A 42 -12.96 3.96 -11.67
C LEU A 42 -13.95 3.94 -10.50
N SER A 43 -15.13 3.38 -10.72
CA SER A 43 -16.00 3.01 -9.62
C SER A 43 -15.40 1.85 -8.82
N THR A 44 -15.79 1.73 -7.55
CA THR A 44 -15.38 0.60 -6.69
C THR A 44 -15.70 -0.77 -7.32
N LYS A 45 -16.80 -0.86 -8.09
CA LYS A 45 -17.21 -2.11 -8.74
C LYS A 45 -16.28 -2.46 -9.91
N GLU A 46 -15.92 -1.47 -10.72
CA GLU A 46 -14.97 -1.65 -11.84
C GLU A 46 -13.59 -1.99 -11.31
N LEU A 47 -13.11 -1.27 -10.29
CA LEU A 47 -11.84 -1.56 -9.61
C LEU A 47 -11.79 -3.01 -9.13
N LEU A 48 -12.85 -3.49 -8.47
CA LEU A 48 -12.96 -4.88 -8.03
C LEU A 48 -13.00 -5.90 -9.18
N SER A 49 -13.49 -5.52 -10.36
CA SER A 49 -13.51 -6.41 -11.52
C SER A 49 -12.12 -6.61 -12.13
N LEU A 50 -11.23 -5.62 -12.00
CA LEU A 50 -9.84 -5.69 -12.47
C LEU A 50 -8.94 -6.49 -11.52
N MET A 51 -9.33 -6.63 -10.26
CA MET A 51 -8.54 -7.31 -9.25
C MET A 51 -8.78 -8.83 -9.24
N THR A 52 -7.71 -9.60 -9.10
CA THR A 52 -7.77 -11.02 -8.75
C THR A 52 -8.26 -11.20 -7.31
N ASN A 53 -8.73 -12.41 -6.98
CA ASN A 53 -9.12 -12.73 -5.60
C ASN A 53 -7.94 -12.59 -4.61
N GLN A 54 -6.73 -12.93 -5.05
CA GLN A 54 -5.52 -12.77 -4.23
C GLN A 54 -5.24 -11.29 -3.94
N GLN A 55 -5.36 -10.42 -4.94
CA GLN A 55 -5.18 -8.97 -4.76
C GLN A 55 -6.25 -8.38 -3.83
N LYS A 56 -7.51 -8.81 -3.96
CA LYS A 56 -8.60 -8.39 -3.05
C LYS A 56 -8.30 -8.78 -1.60
N ASN A 57 -7.84 -10.00 -1.39
CA ASN A 57 -7.49 -10.50 -0.07
C ASN A 57 -6.27 -9.77 0.50
N LEU A 58 -5.26 -9.50 -0.32
CA LEU A 58 -4.09 -8.72 0.08
C LEU A 58 -4.48 -7.29 0.49
N ALA A 59 -5.26 -6.59 -0.33
CA ALA A 59 -5.74 -5.24 -0.01
C ALA A 59 -6.52 -5.22 1.30
N LYS A 60 -7.37 -6.22 1.53
CA LYS A 60 -8.12 -6.37 2.78
C LYS A 60 -7.20 -6.62 3.98
N ALA A 61 -6.22 -7.51 3.85
CA ALA A 61 -5.28 -7.81 4.92
C ALA A 61 -4.43 -6.59 5.31
N LEU A 62 -3.95 -5.83 4.31
CA LEU A 62 -3.22 -4.57 4.54
C LEU A 62 -4.11 -3.53 5.24
N TRP A 63 -5.34 -3.36 4.74
CA TRP A 63 -6.31 -2.46 5.36
C TRP A 63 -6.61 -2.85 6.81
N GLU A 64 -6.84 -4.13 7.10
CA GLU A 64 -7.07 -4.62 8.45
C GLU A 64 -5.85 -4.41 9.36
N ALA A 65 -4.64 -4.62 8.87
CA ALA A 65 -3.42 -4.40 9.64
C ALA A 65 -3.24 -2.93 10.05
N GLU A 66 -3.50 -1.99 9.14
CA GLU A 66 -3.34 -0.55 9.41
C GLU A 66 -4.57 0.06 10.12
N ASN A 67 -5.77 -0.47 9.89
CA ASN A 67 -7.04 0.07 10.41
C ASN A 67 -7.62 -0.77 11.56
N TYR A 68 -6.77 -1.32 12.43
CA TYR A 68 -7.19 -2.00 13.68
C TYR A 68 -8.18 -3.17 13.47
N GLY A 69 -7.96 -3.96 12.42
CA GLY A 69 -8.85 -5.04 12.00
C GLY A 69 -10.10 -4.55 11.27
N GLY A 70 -10.10 -3.30 10.79
CA GLY A 70 -11.26 -2.69 10.15
C GLY A 70 -12.34 -2.21 11.12
N ASP A 71 -12.01 -2.09 12.40
CA ASP A 71 -12.95 -1.79 13.48
C ASP A 71 -12.80 -0.33 13.93
N THR A 72 -13.81 0.48 13.60
CA THR A 72 -13.81 1.90 13.92
C THR A 72 -13.82 2.17 15.41
N GLU A 73 -14.44 1.31 16.21
CA GLU A 73 -14.49 1.49 17.66
C GLU A 73 -13.16 1.17 18.31
N LYS A 74 -12.46 0.12 17.84
CA LYS A 74 -11.06 -0.13 18.25
C LYS A 74 -10.14 1.03 17.86
N ALA A 75 -10.29 1.56 16.65
CA ALA A 75 -9.49 2.70 16.19
C ALA A 75 -9.73 3.96 17.05
N LYS A 76 -11.00 4.33 17.28
CA LYS A 76 -11.35 5.47 18.16
C LYS A 76 -10.91 5.27 19.59
N LYS A 77 -11.02 4.04 20.12
CA LYS A 77 -10.53 3.69 21.45
C LYS A 77 -9.03 3.94 21.53
N ARG A 78 -8.26 3.47 20.53
CA ARG A 78 -6.81 3.68 20.48
C ARG A 78 -6.42 5.16 20.40
N LEU A 79 -7.15 5.94 19.60
CA LEU A 79 -6.97 7.40 19.54
C LEU A 79 -7.24 8.06 20.90
N SER A 80 -8.29 7.64 21.59
CA SER A 80 -8.63 8.16 22.92
C SER A 80 -7.60 7.78 23.98
N GLU A 81 -7.04 6.57 23.92
CA GLU A 81 -5.96 6.12 24.80
C GLU A 81 -4.64 6.88 24.57
N THR A 82 -4.35 7.24 23.32
CA THR A 82 -3.06 7.84 22.94
C THR A 82 -3.06 9.36 23.05
N HIS A 83 -4.15 10.02 22.65
CA HIS A 83 -4.26 11.48 22.54
C HIS A 83 -5.28 12.09 23.51
N GLY A 84 -5.87 11.26 24.38
CA GLY A 84 -6.89 11.64 25.34
C GLY A 84 -8.31 11.67 24.75
N PRO A 85 -9.35 11.76 25.59
CA PRO A 85 -10.75 11.63 25.17
C PRO A 85 -11.25 12.73 24.23
N GLN A 86 -10.50 13.84 24.09
CA GLN A 86 -10.84 14.96 23.20
C GLN A 86 -9.97 15.02 21.93
N TRP A 87 -9.34 13.90 21.54
CA TRP A 87 -8.48 13.78 20.36
C TRP A 87 -9.10 14.36 19.08
N PHE A 88 -10.42 14.27 18.93
CA PHE A 88 -11.17 14.75 17.76
C PHE A 88 -11.12 16.27 17.57
N LYS A 89 -10.65 17.03 18.57
CA LYS A 89 -10.43 18.48 18.45
C LYS A 89 -9.21 18.83 17.59
N SER A 90 -8.23 17.93 17.51
CA SER A 90 -6.95 18.16 16.82
C SER A 90 -6.63 17.12 15.76
N ILE A 91 -7.30 15.96 15.78
CA ILE A 91 -7.06 14.85 14.86
C ILE A 91 -8.35 14.53 14.11
N LYS A 92 -8.27 14.45 12.77
CA LYS A 92 -9.39 13.99 11.95
C LYS A 92 -9.32 12.46 11.85
N PHE A 93 -10.43 11.79 12.18
CA PHE A 93 -10.47 10.32 12.17
C PHE A 93 -10.07 9.71 10.81
N LYS A 94 -10.44 10.37 9.71
CA LYS A 94 -10.10 9.92 8.35
C LYS A 94 -8.59 9.91 8.04
N ASP A 95 -7.79 10.68 8.78
CA ASP A 95 -6.33 10.71 8.64
C ASP A 95 -5.68 9.55 9.44
N TYR A 96 -6.49 8.78 10.18
CA TYR A 96 -6.09 7.64 11.02
C TYR A 96 -6.82 6.34 10.64
N PHE A 97 -7.91 6.44 9.89
CA PHE A 97 -8.73 5.33 9.46
C PHE A 97 -9.11 5.50 7.98
N HIS A 98 -8.33 4.84 7.13
CA HIS A 98 -8.43 4.95 5.68
C HIS A 98 -9.48 3.99 5.12
N PRO A 99 -10.19 4.35 4.03
CA PRO A 99 -11.13 3.45 3.39
C PRO A 99 -10.41 2.30 2.67
N LEU A 100 -11.01 1.10 2.70
CA LEU A 100 -10.49 -0.09 1.99
C LEU A 100 -10.24 0.15 0.49
N ARG A 101 -10.93 1.12 -0.12
CA ARG A 101 -10.72 1.49 -1.52
C ARG A 101 -9.27 1.91 -1.80
N GLU A 102 -8.66 2.73 -0.94
CA GLU A 102 -7.29 3.23 -1.14
C GLU A 102 -6.27 2.07 -1.16
N TYR A 103 -6.49 1.03 -0.34
CA TYR A 103 -5.66 -0.19 -0.33
C TYR A 103 -5.83 -1.05 -1.58
N ARG A 104 -7.00 -1.00 -2.23
CA ARG A 104 -7.22 -1.70 -3.50
C ARG A 104 -6.45 -1.03 -4.63
N GLU A 105 -6.49 0.29 -4.67
CA GLU A 105 -5.70 1.10 -5.60
C GLU A 105 -4.20 0.87 -5.37
N LEU A 106 -3.75 0.87 -4.12
CA LEU A 106 -2.37 0.55 -3.75
C LEU A 106 -1.90 -0.81 -4.29
N VAL A 107 -2.69 -1.87 -4.09
CA VAL A 107 -2.30 -3.21 -4.57
C VAL A 107 -2.18 -3.26 -6.10
N LEU A 108 -3.03 -2.53 -6.83
CA LEU A 108 -2.92 -2.43 -8.29
C LEU A 108 -1.68 -1.63 -8.73
N ILE A 109 -1.36 -0.54 -8.02
CA ILE A 109 -0.13 0.24 -8.25
C ILE A 109 1.11 -0.62 -8.02
N LEU A 110 1.18 -1.35 -6.90
CA LEU A 110 2.29 -2.25 -6.58
C LEU A 110 2.45 -3.35 -7.64
N GLU A 111 1.34 -3.92 -8.12
CA GLU A 111 1.36 -4.90 -9.18
C GLU A 111 1.87 -4.30 -10.50
N HIS A 112 1.44 -3.09 -10.87
CA HIS A 112 1.94 -2.40 -12.05
C HIS A 112 3.46 -2.18 -11.99
N GLN A 113 3.96 -1.75 -10.83
CA GLN A 113 5.40 -1.59 -10.58
C GLN A 113 6.15 -2.93 -10.69
N ARG A 114 5.58 -4.01 -10.16
CA ARG A 114 6.14 -5.38 -10.25
C ARG A 114 6.23 -5.82 -11.71
N GLN A 115 5.16 -5.64 -12.49
CA GLN A 115 5.13 -6.01 -13.91
C GLN A 115 6.22 -5.28 -14.71
N TRP A 116 6.39 -3.97 -14.49
CA TRP A 116 7.47 -3.22 -15.13
C TRP A 116 8.86 -3.69 -14.72
N ALA A 117 9.08 -4.02 -13.44
CA ALA A 117 10.36 -4.54 -12.97
C ALA A 117 10.71 -5.88 -13.63
N GLU A 118 9.72 -6.77 -13.79
CA GLU A 118 9.89 -8.05 -14.46
C GLU A 118 10.20 -7.90 -15.94
N GLN A 119 9.46 -7.03 -16.65
CA GLN A 119 9.72 -6.77 -18.07
C GLN A 119 11.13 -6.20 -18.31
N LYS A 120 11.59 -5.26 -17.47
CA LYS A 120 12.96 -4.74 -17.54
C LYS A 120 14.00 -5.85 -17.35
N LYS A 121 13.74 -6.80 -16.44
CA LYS A 121 14.64 -7.95 -16.19
C LYS A 121 14.69 -8.89 -17.40
N PHE A 122 13.54 -9.24 -17.98
CA PHE A 122 13.48 -10.09 -19.18
C PHE A 122 14.16 -9.45 -20.39
N ALA A 123 13.91 -8.16 -20.64
CA ALA A 123 14.55 -7.44 -21.74
C ALA A 123 16.08 -7.44 -21.62
N LYS A 124 16.61 -7.24 -20.41
CA LYS A 124 18.05 -7.29 -20.14
C LYS A 124 18.64 -8.67 -20.41
N ILE A 125 18.00 -9.74 -19.91
CA ILE A 125 18.45 -11.13 -20.15
C ILE A 125 18.52 -11.44 -21.64
N ASN A 126 17.50 -11.01 -22.40
CA ASN A 126 17.47 -11.25 -23.85
C ASN A 126 18.54 -10.44 -24.60
N GLN A 127 18.83 -9.21 -24.19
CA GLN A 127 19.93 -8.42 -24.78
C GLN A 127 21.29 -9.08 -24.53
N ASP A 128 21.54 -9.52 -23.30
CA ASP A 128 22.79 -10.18 -22.93
C ASP A 128 22.99 -11.50 -23.71
N ASN A 129 21.91 -12.27 -23.94
CA ASN A 129 21.95 -13.51 -24.72
C ASN A 129 22.13 -13.29 -26.23
N VAL A 130 21.73 -12.13 -26.78
CA VAL A 130 21.91 -11.79 -28.20
C VAL A 130 23.32 -11.28 -28.51
N LEU A 131 24.05 -10.80 -27.49
CA LEU A 131 25.40 -10.28 -27.60
C LEU A 131 26.50 -11.33 -27.31
N GLN A 132 26.12 -12.58 -27.03
CA GLN A 132 27.00 -13.75 -26.91
C GLN A 132 27.02 -14.57 -28.20
#